data_AF-A0A179UGN0-F1
#
_entry.id   AF-A0A179UGN0-F1
#
_cell.length_a   1.000
_cell.length_b   1.000
_cell.length_c   1.000
_cell.angle_alpha   90.00
_cell.angle_beta   90.00
_cell.angle_gamma   90.00
#
_symmetry.space_group_name_H-M   'P 1'
#
loop_
_entity.id
_entity.type
_entity.pdbx_description
1 polymer ?
#
loop_
_entity_poly.entity_id
_entity_poly.type
_entity_poly.pdbx_seq_one_letter_code
_entity_poly.pdbx_strand_id
1 'polypeptide(L)'
;MRHHWMFSTHFPHGNDQVQFATLKMWLAITGSRPGEILPKDPQTAKPKAASDGFKSDLPRYTSLNSLPKTVLWKDIELFLLPIPNGSIPCAIIDFRNLKGKPEGAEGTRFFVHGDYKLVYCPIAQIVALAFRDEAFQNEHLTPKLFWSLRVPRHRGSLPFRWKDKVLNKPVLRCMKTDDAGLHSIDEKQSMSYSVANKANTALVRDAGFMDMSFYADRRWVANTANDKFTKAERKRILGHNGSNVYEKNYHDHNVKRDMQFFVLLRPHHNEVLELAMSQMRHRDTRAPGSRASDTVKRAVREHPTILRLRQRQGALKEQIISVAGKVQRGQSICPDLYQQYLSVKKELPSKRNTLTRQLHKKERDDFFLNIGAEEVDKEILRLLAGEEYDDSHVDESEEPVPKHFSSERKRLIDSFYGPESETFDGEQLRKRQIQVTEDLIALCRLSEPSQRGKRFN
;
A
#
# COMPACT_ATOMS: atom_id res chain seq x y z
N MET A 1 7.18 -2.46 -5.66
CA MET A 1 7.89 -1.18 -5.41
C MET A 1 8.10 -0.37 -6.69
N ARG A 2 8.60 -0.96 -7.79
CA ARG A 2 8.82 -0.26 -9.09
C ARG A 2 7.60 0.55 -9.54
N HIS A 3 6.43 -0.08 -9.63
CA HIS A 3 5.19 0.61 -10.00
C HIS A 3 4.78 1.72 -9.02
N HIS A 4 5.02 1.55 -7.72
CA HIS A 4 4.70 2.58 -6.73
C HIS A 4 5.49 3.87 -6.94
N TRP A 5 6.79 3.77 -7.24
CA TRP A 5 7.64 4.94 -7.40
C TRP A 5 7.58 5.53 -8.82
N MET A 6 7.69 4.68 -9.84
CA MET A 6 7.79 5.11 -11.24
C MET A 6 6.43 5.43 -11.87
N PHE A 7 5.42 4.59 -11.67
CA PHE A 7 4.21 4.64 -12.49
C PHE A 7 2.97 5.17 -11.75
N SER A 8 2.98 5.14 -10.42
CA SER A 8 1.80 5.52 -9.62
C SER A 8 1.43 6.99 -9.77
N THR A 9 0.15 7.25 -10.03
CA THR A 9 -0.47 8.58 -9.92
C THR A 9 -1.51 8.63 -8.78
N HIS A 10 -1.50 7.61 -7.91
CA HIS A 10 -2.53 7.44 -6.89
C HIS A 10 -2.40 8.44 -5.73
N PHE A 11 -1.17 8.78 -5.35
CA PHE A 11 -0.82 9.57 -4.18
C PHE A 11 -0.71 11.05 -4.55
N PRO A 12 -1.63 11.91 -4.10
CA PRO A 12 -1.54 13.35 -4.35
C PRO A 12 -0.50 14.04 -3.44
N HIS A 13 -0.20 13.46 -2.27
CA HIS A 13 0.81 13.99 -1.34
C HIS A 13 2.00 13.05 -1.28
N GLY A 14 3.20 13.61 -1.36
CA GLY A 14 4.42 12.82 -1.28
C GLY A 14 4.58 12.12 0.08
N ASN A 15 4.01 12.68 1.16
CA ASN A 15 3.93 12.01 2.46
C ASN A 15 3.18 10.67 2.37
N ASP A 16 2.04 10.62 1.69
CA ASP A 16 1.28 9.37 1.54
C ASP A 16 2.06 8.35 0.70
N GLN A 17 2.83 8.82 -0.28
CA GLN A 17 3.70 7.96 -1.09
C GLN A 17 4.80 7.31 -0.23
N VAL A 18 5.58 8.11 0.51
CA VAL A 18 6.67 7.65 1.39
C VAL A 18 6.14 6.71 2.48
N GLN A 19 5.03 7.07 3.14
CA GLN A 19 4.42 6.22 4.18
C GLN A 19 3.89 4.90 3.62
N PHE A 20 3.30 4.91 2.42
CA PHE A 20 2.84 3.68 1.78
C PHE A 20 4.00 2.77 1.38
N ALA A 21 5.10 3.33 0.85
CA ALA A 21 6.33 2.59 0.59
C ALA A 21 6.88 1.93 1.87
N THR A 22 6.92 2.69 2.97
CA THR A 22 7.34 2.20 4.29
C THR A 22 6.47 1.03 4.75
N LEU A 23 5.15 1.18 4.69
CA LEU A 23 4.19 0.11 5.03
C LEU A 23 4.43 -1.15 4.20
N LYS A 24 4.53 -1.00 2.88
CA LYS A 24 4.72 -2.13 1.96
C LYS A 24 5.99 -2.90 2.25
N MET A 25 7.08 -2.18 2.50
CA MET A 25 8.36 -2.78 2.84
C MET A 25 8.33 -3.49 4.19
N TRP A 26 7.75 -2.86 5.22
CA TRP A 26 7.62 -3.52 6.53
C TRP A 26 6.79 -4.80 6.44
N LEU A 27 5.68 -4.80 5.69
CA LEU A 27 4.87 -6.00 5.46
C LEU A 27 5.65 -7.08 4.69
N ALA A 28 6.41 -6.70 3.67
CA ALA A 28 7.18 -7.64 2.86
C ALA A 28 8.39 -8.24 3.61
N ILE A 29 9.04 -7.49 4.49
CA ILE A 29 10.22 -7.98 5.25
C ILE A 29 9.77 -8.82 6.45
N THR A 30 8.73 -8.40 7.15
CA THR A 30 8.35 -8.99 8.44
C THR A 30 7.25 -10.04 8.33
N GLY A 31 6.49 -10.02 7.23
CA GLY A 31 5.29 -10.83 7.08
C GLY A 31 4.20 -10.49 8.08
N SER A 32 4.30 -9.37 8.82
CA SER A 32 3.34 -8.95 9.85
C SER A 32 1.94 -8.74 9.27
N ARG A 33 0.91 -8.83 10.11
CA ARG A 33 -0.45 -8.54 9.64
C ARG A 33 -0.57 -7.04 9.40
N PRO A 34 -1.28 -6.59 8.34
CA PRO A 34 -1.55 -5.17 8.17
C PRO A 34 -2.21 -4.52 9.39
N GLY A 35 -3.06 -5.27 10.09
CA GLY A 35 -3.69 -4.82 11.33
C GLY A 35 -2.78 -4.71 12.56
N GLU A 36 -1.55 -5.22 12.49
CA GLU A 36 -0.52 -5.02 13.52
C GLU A 36 0.18 -3.66 13.36
N ILE A 37 0.24 -3.17 12.11
CA ILE A 37 0.91 -1.93 11.73
C ILE A 37 -0.08 -0.76 11.66
N LEU A 38 -1.27 -1.00 11.11
CA LEU A 38 -2.32 0.01 10.91
C LEU A 38 -3.56 -0.37 11.71
N PRO A 39 -4.22 0.58 12.40
CA PRO A 39 -5.49 0.29 13.02
C PRO A 39 -6.55 -0.01 11.96
N LYS A 40 -7.52 -0.81 12.38
CA LYS A 40 -8.80 -0.87 11.66
C LYS A 40 -9.45 0.51 11.71
N ASP A 41 -10.14 0.87 10.64
CA ASP A 41 -10.99 2.05 10.65
C ASP A 41 -11.91 2.00 11.88
N PRO A 42 -12.17 3.14 12.55
CA PRO A 42 -13.22 3.20 13.54
C PRO A 42 -14.47 2.67 12.85
N GLN A 43 -14.97 1.52 13.29
CA GLN A 43 -16.29 1.10 12.86
C GLN A 43 -17.20 2.26 13.27
N THR A 44 -17.87 2.90 12.32
CA THR A 44 -19.24 3.30 12.58
C THR A 44 -19.93 1.99 12.91
N ALA A 45 -19.93 1.64 14.20
CA ALA A 45 -20.63 0.48 14.67
C ALA A 45 -22.06 0.69 14.21
N LYS A 46 -22.49 -0.02 13.17
CA LYS A 46 -23.89 -0.43 13.15
C LYS A 46 -24.04 -1.13 14.49
N PRO A 47 -24.93 -0.65 15.39
CA PRO A 47 -25.18 -1.38 16.61
C PRO A 47 -25.48 -2.80 16.16
N LYS A 48 -24.68 -3.77 16.64
CA LYS A 48 -25.16 -5.15 16.62
C LYS A 48 -26.53 -5.06 17.29
N ALA A 49 -27.58 -5.50 16.59
CA ALA A 49 -28.89 -5.64 17.21
C ALA A 49 -28.63 -6.32 18.55
N ALA A 50 -28.96 -5.60 19.64
CA ALA A 50 -28.78 -6.13 20.97
C ALA A 50 -29.59 -7.43 21.00
N SER A 51 -28.92 -8.56 21.20
CA SER A 51 -29.61 -9.72 21.72
C SER A 51 -30.11 -9.29 23.09
N ASP A 52 -31.43 -9.19 23.25
CA ASP A 52 -32.05 -8.98 24.54
C ASP A 52 -31.54 -10.04 25.51
N GLY A 53 -30.88 -9.60 26.59
CA GLY A 53 -30.35 -10.48 27.62
C GLY A 53 -29.00 -10.00 28.13
N PHE A 54 -29.04 -9.36 29.30
CA PHE A 54 -27.91 -8.94 30.14
C PHE A 54 -27.27 -7.57 29.82
N LYS A 55 -27.76 -6.54 30.51
CA LYS A 55 -27.00 -5.31 30.77
C LYS A 55 -26.13 -5.57 32.00
N SER A 56 -24.83 -5.70 31.78
CA SER A 56 -23.85 -5.73 32.86
C SER A 56 -23.68 -4.33 33.45
N ASP A 57 -23.94 -4.17 34.75
CA ASP A 57 -23.65 -2.93 35.50
C ASP A 57 -22.16 -2.76 35.82
N LEU A 58 -21.31 -3.71 35.44
CA LEU A 58 -19.86 -3.55 35.54
C LEU A 58 -19.40 -2.44 34.59
N PRO A 59 -18.56 -1.48 35.05
CA PRO A 59 -17.93 -0.50 34.19
C PRO A 59 -17.27 -1.21 33.02
N ARG A 60 -17.49 -0.71 31.78
CA ARG A 60 -16.73 -1.21 30.63
C ARG A 60 -15.25 -1.09 30.97
N TYR A 61 -14.57 -2.23 31.06
CA TYR A 61 -13.12 -2.27 31.17
C TYR A 61 -12.54 -1.51 29.97
N THR A 62 -12.13 -0.28 30.24
CA THR A 62 -11.40 0.55 29.28
C THR A 62 -9.96 0.28 29.59
N SER A 63 -9.26 -0.42 28.68
CA SER A 63 -7.83 -0.68 28.86
C SER A 63 -7.12 0.62 29.22
N LEU A 64 -6.39 0.60 30.34
CA LEU A 64 -5.64 1.72 30.89
C LEU A 64 -4.47 2.17 30.00
N ASN A 65 -4.19 1.46 28.91
CA ASN A 65 -3.18 1.85 27.92
C ASN A 65 -3.85 2.22 26.58
N SER A 66 -4.44 3.43 26.51
CA SER A 66 -5.08 3.96 25.30
C SER A 66 -4.09 4.37 24.20
N LEU A 67 -3.00 3.63 24.01
CA LEU A 67 -2.07 3.89 22.93
C LEU A 67 -2.72 3.56 21.58
N PRO A 68 -2.44 4.33 20.52
CA PRO A 68 -2.92 4.00 19.20
C PRO A 68 -2.47 2.59 18.79
N LYS A 69 -3.37 1.80 18.22
CA LYS A 69 -3.09 0.44 17.70
C LYS A 69 -2.30 0.50 16.39
N THR A 70 -1.08 1.03 16.47
CA THR A 70 -0.14 1.29 15.37
C THR A 70 1.30 1.27 15.90
N VAL A 71 2.28 1.32 15.00
CA VAL A 71 3.70 1.54 15.36
C VAL A 71 3.93 3.00 15.74
N LEU A 72 4.52 3.23 16.91
CA LEU A 72 4.92 4.54 17.44
C LEU A 72 6.45 4.70 17.39
N TRP A 73 6.96 5.93 17.54
CA TRP A 73 8.42 6.15 17.58
C TRP A 73 9.12 5.39 18.71
N LYS A 74 8.50 5.24 19.88
CA LYS A 74 9.05 4.44 20.97
C LYS A 74 9.20 2.94 20.67
N ASP A 75 8.53 2.45 19.62
CA ASP A 75 8.57 1.06 19.21
C ASP A 75 9.73 0.78 18.25
N ILE A 76 10.51 1.80 17.89
CA ILE A 76 11.65 1.71 17.00
C ILE A 76 12.91 2.05 17.79
N GLU A 77 13.83 1.10 17.88
CA GLU A 77 15.20 1.36 18.34
C GLU A 77 16.08 1.53 17.10
N LEU A 78 16.67 2.71 16.90
CA LEU A 78 17.60 2.98 15.79
C LEU A 78 19.02 3.12 16.35
N PHE A 79 20.00 2.45 15.74
CA PHE A 79 21.39 2.46 16.20
C PHE A 79 22.37 2.15 15.06
N LEU A 80 23.64 2.47 15.26
CA LEU A 80 24.74 2.00 14.41
C LEU A 80 25.44 0.81 15.05
N LEU A 81 25.82 -0.17 14.23
CA LEU A 81 26.74 -1.25 14.60
C LEU A 81 28.08 -1.09 13.88
N PRO A 82 29.21 -1.40 14.53
CA PRO A 82 30.50 -1.42 13.86
C PRO A 82 30.58 -2.62 12.90
N ILE A 83 31.12 -2.38 11.72
CA ILE A 83 31.49 -3.42 10.73
C ILE A 83 32.96 -3.22 10.35
N PRO A 84 33.66 -4.24 9.78
CA PRO A 84 35.11 -4.16 9.53
C PRO A 84 35.57 -2.85 8.84
N ASN A 85 34.77 -2.33 7.90
CA ASN A 85 35.10 -1.12 7.13
C ASN A 85 34.17 0.07 7.38
N GLY A 86 33.53 0.16 8.56
CA GLY A 86 32.70 1.31 8.89
C GLY A 86 31.62 1.05 9.93
N SER A 87 30.42 1.56 9.66
CA SER A 87 29.26 1.34 10.51
C SER A 87 28.01 1.14 9.66
N ILE A 88 27.15 0.23 10.08
CA ILE A 88 25.87 -0.03 9.42
C ILE A 88 24.74 0.45 10.33
N PRO A 89 23.81 1.28 9.82
CA PRO A 89 22.62 1.61 10.58
C PRO A 89 21.66 0.44 10.60
N CYS A 90 21.08 0.21 11.78
CA CYS A 90 20.17 -0.88 12.07
C CYS A 90 19.00 -0.35 12.89
N ALA A 91 17.87 -1.03 12.78
CA ALA A 91 16.74 -0.78 13.65
C ALA A 91 16.13 -2.09 14.16
N ILE A 92 15.55 -2.03 15.36
CA ILE A 92 14.64 -3.05 15.86
C ILE A 92 13.25 -2.42 15.93
N ILE A 93 12.27 -3.03 15.27
CA ILE A 93 10.88 -2.59 15.27
C ILE A 93 10.05 -3.57 16.10
N ASP A 94 9.36 -3.07 17.11
CA ASP A 94 8.45 -3.86 17.96
C ASP A 94 6.99 -3.75 17.49
N PHE A 95 6.45 -4.84 16.93
CA PHE A 95 5.02 -4.92 16.61
C PHE A 95 4.24 -5.49 17.79
N ARG A 96 3.68 -4.58 18.60
CA ARG A 96 2.96 -4.88 19.85
C ARG A 96 1.51 -5.38 19.65
N ASN A 97 0.90 -5.09 18.50
CA ASN A 97 -0.53 -5.31 18.25
C ASN A 97 -0.88 -6.74 17.77
N LEU A 98 -0.32 -7.77 18.41
CA LEU A 98 -0.49 -9.15 17.97
C LEU A 98 -1.92 -9.66 18.20
N LYS A 99 -2.60 -10.05 17.11
CA LYS A 99 -3.98 -10.58 17.19
C LYS A 99 -4.03 -11.88 18.02
N GLY A 100 -4.89 -11.89 19.03
CA GLY A 100 -5.13 -13.07 19.88
C GLY A 100 -4.16 -13.21 21.05
N LYS A 101 -3.28 -12.23 21.27
CA LYS A 101 -2.50 -12.10 22.50
C LYS A 101 -3.15 -11.05 23.42
N PRO A 102 -3.03 -11.21 24.74
CA PRO A 102 -3.46 -10.18 25.67
C PRO A 102 -2.72 -8.86 25.42
N GLU A 103 -3.38 -7.76 25.73
CA GLU A 103 -2.79 -6.42 25.62
C GLU A 103 -1.59 -6.31 26.56
N GLY A 104 -0.43 -5.91 26.04
CA GLY A 104 0.83 -5.87 26.81
C GLY A 104 1.69 -7.14 26.72
N ALA A 105 1.28 -8.18 25.99
CA ALA A 105 2.17 -9.29 25.65
C ALA A 105 3.38 -8.78 24.85
N GLU A 106 4.56 -9.36 25.07
CA GLU A 106 5.75 -9.03 24.28
C GLU A 106 5.43 -9.17 22.77
N GLY A 107 5.61 -8.06 22.06
CA GLY A 107 5.42 -7.99 20.62
C GLY A 107 6.45 -8.80 19.86
N THR A 108 6.30 -8.87 18.54
CA THR A 108 7.34 -9.46 17.70
C THR A 108 8.32 -8.37 17.30
N ARG A 109 9.57 -8.53 17.74
CA ARG A 109 10.68 -7.64 17.42
C ARG A 109 11.37 -8.12 16.15
N PHE A 110 11.48 -7.25 15.15
CA PHE A 110 12.21 -7.52 13.92
C PHE A 110 13.43 -6.63 13.81
N PHE A 111 14.58 -7.25 13.58
CA PHE A 111 15.81 -6.57 13.23
C PHE A 111 15.80 -6.25 11.73
N VAL A 112 16.14 -5.01 11.38
CA VAL A 112 16.33 -4.55 10.01
C VAL A 112 17.61 -3.72 9.91
N HIS A 113 18.24 -3.69 8.75
CA HIS A 113 19.48 -2.96 8.53
C HIS A 113 19.42 -2.11 7.26
N GLY A 114 20.39 -1.21 7.10
CA GLY A 114 20.57 -0.43 5.88
C GLY A 114 20.91 -1.34 4.71
N ASP A 115 20.35 -1.03 3.54
CA ASP A 115 20.58 -1.76 2.30
C ASP A 115 21.20 -0.83 1.25
N TYR A 116 21.99 -1.39 0.34
CA TYR A 116 22.59 -0.64 -0.77
C TYR A 116 21.57 -0.32 -1.86
N LYS A 117 20.58 -1.20 -2.06
CA LYS A 117 19.44 -1.00 -2.94
C LYS A 117 18.39 -0.18 -2.21
N LEU A 118 18.53 1.14 -2.30
CA LEU A 118 17.84 2.11 -1.44
C LEU A 118 16.31 2.05 -1.50
N VAL A 119 15.73 1.53 -2.58
CA VAL A 119 14.30 1.30 -2.68
C VAL A 119 13.76 0.21 -1.74
N TYR A 120 14.64 -0.68 -1.29
CA TYR A 120 14.38 -1.74 -0.33
C TYR A 120 15.05 -1.49 1.03
N CYS A 121 15.58 -0.28 1.27
CA CYS A 121 16.27 0.06 2.51
C CYS A 121 15.27 0.56 3.59
N PRO A 122 14.94 -0.25 4.62
CA PRO A 122 14.05 0.17 5.70
C PRO A 122 14.58 1.34 6.52
N ILE A 123 15.90 1.44 6.66
CA ILE A 123 16.54 2.52 7.38
C ILE A 123 16.34 3.87 6.69
N ALA A 124 16.49 3.94 5.36
CA ALA A 124 16.31 5.21 4.63
C ALA A 124 14.90 5.79 4.85
N GLN A 125 13.88 4.91 4.86
CA GLN A 125 12.49 5.32 5.15
C GLN A 125 12.31 5.74 6.61
N ILE A 126 12.80 4.97 7.58
CA ILE A 126 12.70 5.29 9.02
C ILE A 126 13.38 6.64 9.31
N VAL A 127 14.58 6.85 8.78
CA VAL A 127 15.38 8.07 9.00
C VAL A 127 14.71 9.27 8.35
N ALA A 128 14.21 9.14 7.12
CA ALA A 128 13.47 10.23 6.46
C ALA A 128 12.21 10.62 7.25
N LEU A 129 11.42 9.65 7.71
CA LEU A 129 10.23 9.91 8.54
C LEU A 129 10.59 10.51 9.90
N ALA A 130 11.75 10.14 10.48
CA ALA A 130 12.23 10.68 11.74
C ALA A 130 12.64 12.16 11.59
N PHE A 131 13.33 12.52 10.51
CA PHE A 131 13.65 13.91 10.20
C PHE A 131 12.41 14.74 9.86
N ARG A 132 11.45 14.17 9.11
CA ARG A 132 10.13 14.79 8.86
C ARG A 132 9.44 15.16 10.17
N ASP A 133 9.58 14.34 11.20
CA ASP A 133 8.93 14.49 12.50
C ASP A 133 9.75 15.25 13.54
N GLU A 134 10.97 15.68 13.18
CA GLU A 134 11.96 16.24 14.11
C GLU A 134 12.16 15.32 15.34
N ALA A 135 12.15 14.01 15.10
CA ALA A 135 12.07 12.99 16.14
C ALA A 135 13.38 12.80 16.91
N PHE A 136 14.54 13.09 16.30
CA PHE A 136 15.85 12.90 16.92
C PHE A 136 16.07 13.84 18.11
N GLN A 137 16.58 13.31 19.22
CA GLN A 137 16.94 14.11 20.39
C GLN A 137 18.10 15.07 20.11
N ASN A 138 19.04 14.66 19.24
CA ASN A 138 20.17 15.51 18.84
C ASN A 138 19.73 16.48 17.73
N GLU A 139 19.73 17.77 18.04
CA GLU A 139 19.26 18.83 17.13
C GLU A 139 20.29 19.23 16.06
N HIS A 140 21.55 18.82 16.22
CA HIS A 140 22.60 19.02 15.22
C HIS A 140 22.66 17.91 14.18
N LEU A 141 21.94 16.79 14.40
CA LEU A 141 21.94 15.68 13.45
C LEU A 141 21.27 16.12 12.14
N THR A 142 21.96 15.88 11.03
CA THR A 142 21.44 16.09 9.67
C THR A 142 21.47 14.76 8.91
N PRO A 143 20.74 14.61 7.78
CA PRO A 143 20.84 13.42 6.94
C PRO A 143 22.29 13.10 6.54
N LYS A 144 23.06 14.12 6.15
CA LYS A 144 24.50 14.00 5.85
C LYS A 144 25.28 13.45 7.04
N LEU A 145 25.11 14.01 8.23
CA LEU A 145 25.81 13.54 9.42
C LEU A 145 25.40 12.11 9.79
N PHE A 146 24.10 11.79 9.73
CA PHE A 146 23.59 10.44 10.02
C PHE A 146 24.33 9.36 9.22
N TRP A 147 24.46 9.55 7.90
CA TRP A 147 25.14 8.60 7.01
C TRP A 147 26.67 8.66 7.09
N SER A 148 27.25 9.64 7.77
CA SER A 148 28.71 9.79 7.97
C SER A 148 29.19 9.34 9.34
N LEU A 149 28.30 9.20 10.33
CA LEU A 149 28.64 8.77 11.68
C LEU A 149 29.27 7.38 11.71
N ARG A 150 30.18 7.19 12.67
CA ARG A 150 30.81 5.89 12.96
C ARG A 150 30.67 5.56 14.43
N VAL A 151 30.57 4.26 14.74
CA VAL A 151 30.62 3.78 16.12
C VAL A 151 32.02 4.03 16.69
N PRO A 152 32.16 4.73 17.83
CA PRO A 152 33.46 4.90 18.48
C PRO A 152 34.09 3.56 18.86
N ARG A 153 35.43 3.43 18.75
CA ARG A 153 36.16 2.16 18.99
C ARG A 153 35.87 1.50 20.35
N HIS A 154 35.54 2.29 21.38
CA HIS A 154 35.28 1.80 22.73
C HIS A 154 33.80 1.38 22.94
N ARG A 155 32.95 1.43 21.92
CA ARG A 155 31.52 1.05 22.01
C ARG A 155 31.17 -0.08 21.05
N GLY A 156 30.27 -0.95 21.48
CA GLY A 156 29.68 -1.99 20.62
C GLY A 156 28.55 -1.49 19.72
N SER A 157 27.98 -0.31 20.01
CA SER A 157 26.92 0.32 19.20
C SER A 157 26.82 1.82 19.50
N LEU A 158 26.16 2.56 18.60
CA LEU A 158 25.79 3.96 18.81
C LEU A 158 24.28 4.14 18.65
N PRO A 159 23.50 4.21 19.74
CA PRO A 159 22.05 4.38 19.67
C PRO A 159 21.64 5.82 19.38
N PHE A 160 20.59 5.99 18.58
CA PHE A 160 19.89 7.25 18.38
C PHE A 160 18.68 7.31 19.33
N ARG A 161 18.54 8.45 20.03
CA ARG A 161 17.43 8.68 20.95
C ARG A 161 16.37 9.56 20.31
N TRP A 162 15.12 9.29 20.65
CA TRP A 162 13.97 10.12 20.24
C TRP A 162 13.70 11.20 21.28
N LYS A 163 13.12 12.33 20.86
CA LYS A 163 12.56 13.34 21.78
C LYS A 163 11.36 12.75 22.53
N ASP A 164 11.24 13.03 23.82
CA ASP A 164 10.12 12.53 24.64
C ASP A 164 8.75 12.89 24.06
N LYS A 165 8.63 14.11 23.51
CA LYS A 165 7.39 14.62 22.89
C LYS A 165 6.91 13.81 21.69
N VAL A 166 7.77 13.02 21.04
CA VAL A 166 7.41 12.22 19.85
C VAL A 166 7.19 10.74 20.13
N LEU A 167 7.55 10.24 21.32
CA LEU A 167 7.57 8.79 21.63
C LEU A 167 6.21 8.11 21.37
N ASN A 168 5.11 8.79 21.68
CA ASN A 168 3.75 8.28 21.51
C ASN A 168 3.08 8.68 20.19
N LYS A 169 3.83 9.32 19.28
CA LYS A 169 3.32 9.77 17.98
C LYS A 169 3.38 8.60 16.98
N PRO A 170 2.30 8.30 16.25
CA PRO A 170 2.33 7.27 15.21
C PRO A 170 3.33 7.59 14.11
N VAL A 171 4.07 6.59 13.64
CA VAL A 171 5.04 6.77 12.54
C VAL A 171 4.32 7.03 11.22
N LEU A 172 3.28 6.24 10.94
CA LEU A 172 2.43 6.35 9.75
C LEU A 172 1.11 7.05 10.09
N ARG A 173 0.91 8.28 9.61
CA ARG A 173 -0.21 9.18 9.97
C ARG A 173 -1.06 9.57 8.78
N CYS A 174 -2.34 9.84 9.02
CA CYS A 174 -3.24 10.29 7.95
C CYS A 174 -2.97 11.75 7.60
N MET A 175 -3.34 12.14 6.38
CA MET A 175 -3.42 13.55 5.98
C MET A 175 -4.77 14.11 6.45
N LYS A 176 -4.75 15.29 7.07
CA LYS A 176 -5.93 16.10 7.38
C LYS A 176 -6.05 17.25 6.37
N THR A 177 -7.27 17.66 6.10
CA THR A 177 -7.58 18.86 5.32
C THR A 177 -8.26 19.84 6.28
N ASP A 178 -7.73 21.04 6.40
CA ASP A 178 -8.38 22.09 7.20
C ASP A 178 -9.54 22.75 6.44
N ASP A 179 -10.25 23.66 7.10
CA ASP A 179 -11.40 24.36 6.53
C ASP A 179 -11.03 25.24 5.32
N ALA A 180 -9.76 25.63 5.20
CA ALA A 180 -9.22 26.37 4.07
C ALA A 180 -8.79 25.45 2.91
N GLY A 181 -8.90 24.13 3.06
CA GLY A 181 -8.52 23.14 2.06
C GLY A 181 -7.02 22.80 2.06
N LEU A 182 -6.24 23.29 3.03
CA LEU A 182 -4.82 23.00 3.13
C LEU A 182 -4.61 21.63 3.76
N HIS A 183 -3.74 20.84 3.12
CA HIS A 183 -3.42 19.50 3.55
C HIS A 183 -2.22 19.52 4.52
N SER A 184 -2.35 18.83 5.64
CA SER A 184 -1.27 18.66 6.62
C SER A 184 -1.29 17.25 7.21
N ILE A 185 -0.18 16.83 7.81
CA ILE A 185 -0.09 15.51 8.46
C ILE A 185 -0.80 15.62 9.82
N ASP A 186 -1.71 14.69 10.11
CA ASP A 186 -2.32 14.62 11.43
C ASP A 186 -1.27 14.29 12.50
N GLU A 187 -1.33 14.93 13.66
CA GLU A 187 -0.35 14.71 14.72
C GLU A 187 -0.59 13.41 15.50
N LYS A 188 -1.84 12.97 15.62
CA LYS A 188 -2.25 11.90 16.54
C LYS A 188 -2.88 10.72 15.81
N GLN A 189 -3.54 10.96 14.69
CA GLN A 189 -4.27 9.94 13.97
C GLN A 189 -3.37 9.19 12.98
N SER A 190 -3.23 7.89 13.21
CA SER A 190 -2.52 6.99 12.32
C SER A 190 -3.28 6.75 11.02
N MET A 191 -2.55 6.42 9.95
CA MET A 191 -3.14 5.94 8.69
C MET A 191 -4.02 4.69 8.96
N SER A 192 -5.21 4.62 8.38
CA SER A 192 -6.09 3.46 8.56
C SER A 192 -5.83 2.34 7.55
N TYR A 193 -6.19 1.12 7.92
CA TYR A 193 -6.12 -0.03 7.01
C TYR A 193 -6.94 0.18 5.72
N SER A 194 -8.16 0.75 5.78
CA SER A 194 -8.94 0.94 4.55
C SER A 194 -8.26 1.91 3.57
N VAL A 195 -7.65 2.99 4.06
CA VAL A 195 -6.92 3.94 3.21
C VAL A 195 -5.75 3.24 2.52
N ALA A 196 -4.91 2.56 3.29
CA ALA A 196 -3.78 1.81 2.74
C ALA A 196 -4.24 0.71 1.78
N ASN A 197 -5.31 -0.02 2.10
CA ASN A 197 -5.79 -1.12 1.25
C ASN A 197 -6.37 -0.61 -0.07
N LYS A 198 -7.05 0.54 -0.07
CA LYS A 198 -7.50 1.20 -1.32
C LYS A 198 -6.32 1.59 -2.21
N ALA A 199 -5.26 2.15 -1.62
CA ALA A 199 -4.04 2.49 -2.35
C ALA A 199 -3.35 1.24 -2.91
N ASN A 200 -3.25 0.16 -2.12
CA ASN A 200 -2.71 -1.12 -2.57
C ASN A 200 -3.52 -1.70 -3.74
N THR A 201 -4.85 -1.74 -3.63
CA THR A 201 -5.70 -2.25 -4.71
C THR A 201 -5.53 -1.42 -5.97
N ALA A 202 -5.45 -0.10 -5.88
CA ALA A 202 -5.21 0.73 -7.06
C ALA A 202 -3.86 0.41 -7.71
N LEU A 203 -2.77 0.37 -6.94
CA LEU A 203 -1.43 0.07 -7.44
C LEU A 203 -1.31 -1.31 -8.08
N VAL A 204 -1.90 -2.33 -7.46
CA VAL A 204 -1.87 -3.70 -7.97
C VAL A 204 -2.59 -3.78 -9.32
N ARG A 205 -3.76 -3.14 -9.43
CA ARG A 205 -4.54 -3.09 -10.67
C ARG A 205 -3.82 -2.31 -11.76
N ASP A 206 -3.29 -1.14 -11.43
CA ASP A 206 -2.54 -0.29 -12.36
C ASP A 206 -1.23 -0.96 -12.82
N ALA A 207 -0.67 -1.87 -12.02
CA ALA A 207 0.52 -2.65 -12.38
C ALA A 207 0.22 -3.89 -13.25
N GLY A 208 -1.05 -4.15 -13.58
CA GLY A 208 -1.46 -5.25 -14.45
C GLY A 208 -1.72 -6.58 -13.74
N PHE A 209 -1.75 -6.60 -12.41
CA PHE A 209 -2.02 -7.83 -11.67
C PHE A 209 -3.52 -8.02 -11.44
N MET A 210 -3.92 -9.28 -11.22
CA MET A 210 -5.20 -9.63 -10.60
C MET A 210 -5.33 -8.99 -9.19
N ASP A 211 -6.55 -8.88 -8.68
CA ASP A 211 -6.81 -8.29 -7.35
C ASP A 211 -6.03 -9.00 -6.23
N MET A 212 -4.96 -8.35 -5.75
CA MET A 212 -4.13 -8.80 -4.64
C MET A 212 -4.24 -7.86 -3.43
N SER A 213 -4.35 -8.44 -2.24
CA SER A 213 -4.29 -7.71 -0.97
C SER A 213 -2.89 -7.77 -0.37
N PHE A 214 -2.65 -7.01 0.69
CA PHE A 214 -1.44 -7.14 1.53
C PHE A 214 -1.20 -8.57 2.07
N TYR A 215 -2.20 -9.44 2.07
CA TYR A 215 -2.01 -10.84 2.46
C TYR A 215 -1.19 -11.65 1.46
N ALA A 216 -1.02 -11.18 0.21
CA ALA A 216 -0.09 -11.79 -0.73
C ALA A 216 1.36 -11.69 -0.22
N ASP A 217 1.79 -10.50 0.20
CA ASP A 217 3.12 -10.26 0.79
C ASP A 217 3.33 -11.16 2.03
N ARG A 218 2.32 -11.22 2.90
CA ARG A 218 2.36 -12.10 4.08
C ARG A 218 2.40 -13.59 3.73
N ARG A 219 1.69 -14.03 2.69
CA ARG A 219 1.72 -15.43 2.22
C ARG A 219 3.12 -15.79 1.72
N TRP A 220 3.75 -14.89 0.97
CA TRP A 220 5.12 -15.06 0.52
C TRP A 220 6.08 -15.26 1.70
N VAL A 221 6.10 -14.32 2.66
CA VAL A 221 6.95 -14.45 3.86
C VAL A 221 6.63 -15.70 4.66
N ALA A 222 5.36 -16.07 4.80
CA ALA A 222 4.97 -17.27 5.56
C ALA A 222 5.55 -18.55 4.95
N ASN A 223 5.58 -18.66 3.62
CA ASN A 223 6.14 -19.83 2.94
C ASN A 223 7.68 -19.82 2.97
N THR A 224 8.31 -18.66 2.79
CA THR A 224 9.77 -18.53 2.98
C THR A 224 10.18 -18.88 4.41
N ALA A 225 9.42 -18.42 5.40
CA ALA A 225 9.64 -18.76 6.80
C ALA A 225 9.47 -20.27 7.07
N ASN A 226 8.55 -20.93 6.37
CA ASN A 226 8.36 -22.37 6.51
C ASN A 226 9.50 -23.19 5.90
N ASP A 227 10.14 -22.68 4.85
CA ASP A 227 11.28 -23.33 4.21
C ASP A 227 12.60 -23.08 4.97
N LYS A 228 12.80 -21.87 5.49
CA LYS A 228 14.10 -21.42 6.03
C LYS A 228 14.21 -21.40 7.55
N PHE A 229 13.09 -21.47 8.29
CA PHE A 229 13.08 -21.33 9.74
C PHE A 229 12.35 -22.49 10.43
N THR A 230 12.62 -22.66 11.72
CA THR A 230 11.90 -23.64 12.53
C THR A 230 10.41 -23.29 12.62
N LYS A 231 9.59 -24.31 12.91
CA LYS A 231 8.14 -24.14 13.15
C LYS A 231 7.86 -23.11 14.26
N ALA A 232 8.70 -23.05 15.29
CA ALA A 232 8.56 -22.12 16.40
C ALA A 232 8.83 -20.66 15.96
N GLU A 233 9.90 -20.44 15.19
CA GLU A 233 10.22 -19.13 14.62
C GLU A 233 9.15 -18.67 13.64
N ARG A 234 8.69 -19.53 12.73
CA ARG A 234 7.58 -19.22 11.81
C ARG A 234 6.33 -18.79 12.57
N LYS A 235 5.98 -19.48 13.66
CA LYS A 235 4.85 -19.10 14.51
C LYS A 235 5.05 -17.72 15.14
N ARG A 236 6.27 -17.40 15.58
CA ARG A 236 6.61 -16.08 16.15
C ARG A 236 6.54 -14.97 15.10
N ILE A 237 7.14 -15.17 13.93
CA ILE A 237 7.11 -14.24 12.79
C ILE A 237 5.67 -13.92 12.39
N LEU A 238 4.82 -14.95 12.28
CA LEU A 238 3.43 -14.77 11.88
C LEU A 238 2.49 -14.40 13.04
N GLY A 239 2.94 -14.39 14.29
CA GLY A 239 2.03 -14.21 15.43
C GLY A 239 0.89 -15.23 15.44
N HIS A 240 1.21 -16.50 15.19
CA HIS A 240 0.27 -17.63 15.15
C HIS A 240 0.47 -18.53 16.37
N ASN A 241 -0.63 -18.87 17.07
CA ASN A 241 -0.59 -19.83 18.18
C ASN A 241 -0.35 -21.28 17.67
N GLY A 242 -0.88 -21.60 16.49
CA GLY A 242 -0.87 -22.94 15.90
C GLY A 242 -0.46 -22.93 14.43
N SER A 243 0.01 -24.08 13.94
CA SER A 243 0.38 -24.23 12.52
C SER A 243 -0.85 -24.35 11.62
N ASN A 244 -1.99 -24.78 12.16
CA ASN A 244 -3.26 -24.89 11.43
C ASN A 244 -3.67 -23.57 10.74
N VAL A 245 -3.37 -22.41 11.36
CA VAL A 245 -3.66 -21.11 10.75
C VAL A 245 -2.83 -20.89 9.49
N TYR A 246 -1.55 -21.29 9.51
CA TYR A 246 -0.68 -21.26 8.35
C TYR A 246 -1.13 -22.27 7.30
N GLU A 247 -1.27 -23.54 7.68
CA GLU A 247 -1.66 -24.63 6.77
C GLU A 247 -2.96 -24.31 6.03
N LYS A 248 -3.96 -23.78 6.73
CA LYS A 248 -5.26 -23.44 6.14
C LYS A 248 -5.24 -22.19 5.26
N ASN A 249 -4.51 -21.14 5.64
CA ASN A 249 -4.70 -19.81 5.04
C ASN A 249 -3.50 -19.29 4.26
N TYR A 250 -2.29 -19.84 4.47
CA TYR A 250 -1.04 -19.27 3.97
C TYR A 250 -0.14 -20.30 3.27
N HIS A 251 -0.22 -21.59 3.61
CA HIS A 251 0.51 -22.62 2.89
C HIS A 251 0.14 -22.60 1.41
N ASP A 252 1.13 -22.67 0.54
CA ASP A 252 0.87 -22.66 -0.90
C ASP A 252 0.23 -23.97 -1.33
N HIS A 253 -0.73 -23.89 -2.24
CA HIS A 253 -1.41 -25.09 -2.77
C HIS A 253 -0.50 -25.88 -3.71
N ASN A 254 0.47 -25.19 -4.34
CA ASN A 254 1.44 -25.81 -5.23
C ASN A 254 2.63 -26.33 -4.43
N VAL A 255 3.09 -27.53 -4.77
CA VAL A 255 4.31 -28.12 -4.23
C VAL A 255 5.51 -27.38 -4.82
N LYS A 256 6.31 -26.71 -3.98
CA LYS A 256 7.50 -25.94 -4.38
C LYS A 256 8.76 -26.77 -4.55
N ARG A 257 8.60 -28.04 -4.90
CA ARG A 257 9.70 -28.97 -5.17
C ARG A 257 9.38 -29.66 -6.47
N ASP A 258 10.37 -29.70 -7.35
CA ASP A 258 10.23 -30.36 -8.63
C ASP A 258 10.14 -31.87 -8.42
N MET A 259 8.92 -32.41 -8.43
CA MET A 259 8.70 -33.85 -8.28
C MET A 259 9.20 -34.63 -9.49
N GLN A 260 9.32 -34.02 -10.67
CA GLN A 260 9.91 -34.69 -11.84
C GLN A 260 11.40 -34.94 -11.61
N PHE A 261 12.12 -33.99 -10.99
CA PHE A 261 13.49 -34.20 -10.53
C PHE A 261 13.57 -35.41 -9.58
N PHE A 262 12.77 -35.44 -8.51
CA PHE A 262 12.88 -36.48 -7.49
C PHE A 262 12.42 -37.87 -7.96
N VAL A 263 11.35 -37.95 -8.75
CA VAL A 263 10.73 -39.23 -9.14
C VAL A 263 11.31 -39.77 -10.44
N LEU A 264 11.53 -38.89 -11.43
CA LEU A 264 11.99 -39.29 -12.76
C LEU A 264 13.51 -39.14 -12.93
N LEU A 265 14.23 -38.70 -11.87
CA LEU A 265 15.68 -38.46 -11.88
C LEU A 265 16.12 -37.55 -13.03
N ARG A 266 15.30 -36.53 -13.33
CA ARG A 266 15.57 -35.53 -14.39
C ARG A 266 16.38 -34.35 -13.85
N PRO A 267 17.02 -33.54 -14.71
CA PRO A 267 17.69 -32.32 -14.28
C PRO A 267 16.73 -31.37 -13.55
N HIS A 268 17.23 -30.69 -12.52
CA HIS A 268 16.41 -29.76 -11.74
C HIS A 268 16.19 -28.47 -12.51
N HIS A 269 14.94 -28.10 -12.80
CA HIS A 269 14.62 -26.84 -13.50
C HIS A 269 14.18 -25.76 -12.51
N ASN A 270 15.11 -25.28 -11.69
CA ASN A 270 14.82 -24.28 -10.63
C ASN A 270 14.19 -23.01 -11.21
N GLU A 271 14.74 -22.50 -12.32
CA GLU A 271 14.28 -21.27 -12.96
C GLU A 271 12.83 -21.38 -13.46
N VAL A 272 12.47 -22.53 -14.04
CA VAL A 272 11.10 -22.81 -14.49
C VAL A 272 10.15 -22.87 -13.30
N LEU A 273 10.56 -23.53 -12.22
CA LEU A 273 9.76 -23.60 -10.99
C LEU A 273 9.56 -22.21 -10.38
N GLU A 274 10.60 -21.39 -10.32
CA GLU A 274 10.53 -20.02 -9.83
C GLU A 274 9.59 -19.16 -10.68
N LEU A 275 9.69 -19.26 -12.01
CA LEU A 275 8.81 -18.55 -12.94
C LEU A 275 7.35 -19.01 -12.80
N ALA A 276 7.12 -20.33 -12.76
CA ALA A 276 5.78 -20.92 -12.62
C ALA A 276 5.09 -20.50 -11.32
N MET A 277 5.88 -20.37 -10.25
CA MET A 277 5.43 -19.99 -8.91
C MET A 277 5.42 -18.48 -8.66
N SER A 278 5.93 -17.69 -9.61
CA SER A 278 5.98 -16.23 -9.51
C SER A 278 4.62 -15.60 -9.80
N GLN A 279 4.23 -14.63 -8.97
CA GLN A 279 3.07 -13.78 -9.25
C GLN A 279 3.25 -12.97 -10.55
N MET A 280 4.49 -12.78 -11.00
CA MET A 280 4.78 -12.07 -12.26
C MET A 280 4.20 -12.79 -13.47
N ARG A 281 4.04 -14.12 -13.42
CA ARG A 281 3.42 -14.90 -14.51
C ARG A 281 1.95 -14.55 -14.74
N HIS A 282 1.29 -13.92 -13.77
CA HIS A 282 -0.11 -13.49 -13.85
C HIS A 282 -0.26 -11.98 -14.07
N ARG A 283 0.84 -11.28 -14.36
CA ARG A 283 0.84 -9.84 -14.63
C ARG A 283 0.61 -9.62 -16.13
N ASP A 284 -0.36 -8.79 -16.46
CA ASP A 284 -0.57 -8.27 -17.82
C ASP A 284 -0.90 -6.78 -17.72
N THR A 285 -0.02 -5.93 -18.22
CA THR A 285 -0.11 -4.45 -18.23
C THR A 285 -1.30 -3.94 -19.04
N ARG A 286 -1.86 -4.75 -19.96
CA ARG A 286 -3.05 -4.43 -20.76
C ARG A 286 -4.33 -4.64 -19.97
N ALA A 287 -4.27 -5.28 -18.80
CA ALA A 287 -5.42 -5.46 -17.94
C ALA A 287 -6.05 -4.11 -17.56
N PRO A 288 -7.40 -3.97 -17.57
CA PRO A 288 -8.05 -2.70 -17.23
C PRO A 288 -7.64 -2.24 -15.83
N GLY A 289 -7.01 -1.07 -15.67
CA GLY A 289 -6.38 -0.67 -14.41
C GLY A 289 -7.32 -0.38 -13.21
N SER A 290 -6.93 0.54 -12.35
CA SER A 290 -7.74 0.94 -11.19
C SER A 290 -8.93 1.84 -11.54
N ARG A 291 -8.86 2.52 -12.70
CA ARG A 291 -9.88 3.42 -13.22
C ARG A 291 -10.74 2.69 -14.25
N ALA A 292 -12.05 2.91 -14.19
CA ALA A 292 -12.98 2.36 -15.18
C ALA A 292 -12.62 2.86 -16.60
N SER A 293 -12.69 1.96 -17.57
CA SER A 293 -12.54 2.25 -18.99
C SER A 293 -13.64 3.20 -19.50
N ASP A 294 -13.44 3.77 -20.69
CA ASP A 294 -14.47 4.59 -21.33
C ASP A 294 -15.70 3.77 -21.75
N THR A 295 -15.50 2.49 -22.08
CA THR A 295 -16.56 1.52 -22.32
C THR A 295 -17.45 1.38 -21.08
N VAL A 296 -16.85 1.14 -19.91
CA VAL A 296 -17.60 1.07 -18.64
C VAL A 296 -18.28 2.41 -18.33
N LYS A 297 -17.58 3.54 -18.50
CA LYS A 297 -18.19 4.87 -18.27
C LYS A 297 -19.38 5.13 -19.20
N ARG A 298 -19.35 4.67 -20.44
CA ARG A 298 -20.45 4.79 -21.40
C ARG A 298 -21.63 3.91 -20.98
N ALA A 299 -21.38 2.63 -20.72
CA ALA A 299 -22.40 1.69 -20.25
C ALA A 299 -23.13 2.18 -18.98
N VAL A 300 -22.39 2.78 -18.02
CA VAL A 300 -22.99 3.38 -16.82
C VAL A 300 -23.86 4.59 -17.16
N ARG A 301 -23.44 5.44 -18.12
CA ARG A 301 -24.18 6.63 -18.54
C ARG A 301 -25.50 6.27 -19.22
N GLU A 302 -25.51 5.18 -19.98
CA GLU A 302 -26.65 4.69 -20.78
C GLU A 302 -27.56 3.73 -20.01
N HIS A 303 -27.14 3.29 -18.81
CA HIS A 303 -27.91 2.32 -18.04
C HIS A 303 -29.33 2.84 -17.70
N PRO A 304 -30.40 2.05 -17.95
CA PRO A 304 -31.78 2.51 -17.81
C PRO A 304 -32.10 3.11 -16.44
N THR A 305 -31.60 2.52 -15.35
CA THR A 305 -31.78 3.06 -13.99
C THR A 305 -31.14 4.44 -13.81
N ILE A 306 -29.96 4.68 -14.40
CA ILE A 306 -29.27 5.97 -14.30
C ILE A 306 -30.01 7.03 -15.11
N LEU A 307 -30.49 6.68 -16.31
CA LEU A 307 -31.32 7.56 -17.13
C LEU A 307 -32.63 7.94 -16.43
N ARG A 308 -33.35 6.97 -15.86
CA ARG A 308 -34.58 7.21 -15.08
C ARG A 308 -34.33 8.12 -13.87
N LEU A 309 -33.26 7.89 -13.13
CA LEU A 309 -32.89 8.74 -11.98
C LEU A 309 -32.55 10.16 -12.40
N ARG A 310 -31.87 10.36 -13.54
CA ARG A 310 -31.59 11.69 -14.11
C ARG A 310 -32.87 12.40 -14.53
N GLN A 311 -33.75 11.71 -15.26
CA GLN A 311 -35.04 12.26 -15.68
C GLN A 311 -35.87 12.66 -14.46
N ARG A 312 -36.00 11.78 -13.45
CA ARG A 312 -36.72 12.08 -12.21
C ARG A 312 -36.10 13.26 -11.45
N GLN A 313 -34.77 13.34 -11.38
CA GLN A 313 -34.08 14.48 -10.76
C GLN A 313 -34.39 15.79 -11.49
N GLY A 314 -34.39 15.77 -12.83
CA GLY A 314 -34.75 16.91 -13.67
C GLY A 314 -36.20 17.36 -13.44
N ALA A 315 -37.15 16.43 -13.53
CA ALA A 315 -38.57 16.71 -13.33
C ALA A 315 -38.86 17.28 -11.93
N LEU A 316 -38.27 16.70 -10.87
CA LEU A 316 -38.41 17.24 -9.51
C LEU A 316 -37.79 18.63 -9.37
N LYS A 317 -36.66 18.88 -10.02
CA LYS A 317 -36.02 20.20 -10.03
C LYS A 317 -36.93 21.24 -10.69
N GLU A 318 -37.52 20.91 -11.83
CA GLU A 318 -38.46 21.78 -12.56
C GLU A 318 -39.73 22.06 -11.75
N GLN A 319 -40.32 21.04 -11.12
CA GLN A 319 -41.48 21.20 -10.23
C GLN A 319 -41.19 22.09 -9.02
N ILE A 320 -40.01 21.97 -8.41
CA ILE A 320 -39.64 22.86 -7.30
C ILE A 320 -39.44 24.29 -7.80
N ILE A 321 -38.84 24.48 -8.99
CA ILE A 321 -38.64 25.81 -9.56
C ILE A 321 -39.99 26.46 -9.92
N SER A 322 -40.96 25.72 -10.44
CA SER A 322 -42.27 26.29 -10.78
C SER A 322 -43.05 26.77 -9.55
N VAL A 323 -42.91 26.09 -8.41
CA VAL A 323 -43.61 26.45 -7.16
C VAL A 323 -42.83 27.47 -6.32
N ALA A 324 -41.52 27.30 -6.17
CA ALA A 324 -40.70 28.06 -5.23
C ALA A 324 -39.76 29.08 -5.89
N GLY A 325 -39.72 29.14 -7.23
CA GLY A 325 -38.82 29.96 -8.05
C GLY A 325 -37.35 29.50 -8.04
N LYS A 326 -36.86 29.00 -6.90
CA LYS A 326 -35.50 28.47 -6.72
C LYS A 326 -35.55 27.16 -5.94
N VAL A 327 -34.69 26.21 -6.32
CA VAL A 327 -34.60 24.88 -5.68
C VAL A 327 -34.41 24.97 -4.17
N GLN A 328 -33.60 25.92 -3.69
CA GLN A 328 -33.29 26.11 -2.26
C GLN A 328 -34.51 26.54 -1.44
N ARG A 329 -35.43 27.32 -2.03
CA ARG A 329 -36.68 27.74 -1.37
C ARG A 329 -37.69 26.59 -1.24
N GLY A 330 -37.48 25.49 -1.97
CA GLY A 330 -38.33 24.31 -1.87
C GLY A 330 -38.37 23.70 -0.46
N GLN A 331 -37.34 23.91 0.36
CA GLN A 331 -37.32 23.43 1.74
C GLN A 331 -38.44 24.01 2.60
N SER A 332 -38.80 25.28 2.41
CA SER A 332 -39.87 25.93 3.16
C SER A 332 -41.21 25.92 2.42
N ILE A 333 -41.20 26.04 1.09
CA ILE A 333 -42.43 26.21 0.29
C ILE A 333 -43.06 24.88 -0.12
N CYS A 334 -42.26 23.86 -0.45
CA CYS A 334 -42.74 22.55 -0.91
C CYS A 334 -41.86 21.41 -0.35
N PRO A 335 -41.89 21.19 0.99
CA PRO A 335 -40.94 20.32 1.68
C PRO A 335 -40.92 18.88 1.14
N ASP A 336 -42.09 18.32 0.80
CA ASP A 336 -42.18 16.94 0.31
C ASP A 336 -41.49 16.75 -1.04
N LEU A 337 -41.69 17.68 -1.98
CA LEU A 337 -41.01 17.68 -3.29
C LEU A 337 -39.50 17.87 -3.11
N TYR A 338 -39.10 18.77 -2.21
CA TYR A 338 -37.71 19.01 -1.89
C TYR A 338 -37.02 17.77 -1.29
N GLN A 339 -37.69 17.04 -0.38
CA GLN A 339 -37.17 15.79 0.17
C GLN A 339 -37.02 14.69 -0.89
N GLN A 340 -37.99 14.55 -1.80
CA GLN A 340 -37.86 13.61 -2.93
C GLN A 340 -36.67 13.98 -3.82
N TYR A 341 -36.47 15.25 -4.12
CA TYR A 341 -35.31 15.72 -4.88
C TYR A 341 -33.99 15.39 -4.17
N LEU A 342 -33.89 15.63 -2.85
CA LEU A 342 -32.71 15.28 -2.07
C LEU A 342 -32.43 13.78 -2.06
N SER A 343 -33.48 12.95 -1.94
CA SER A 343 -33.37 11.49 -2.00
C SER A 343 -32.75 11.05 -3.32
N VAL A 344 -33.31 11.50 -4.45
CA VAL A 344 -32.79 11.16 -5.80
C VAL A 344 -31.38 11.71 -6.00
N LYS A 345 -31.09 12.94 -5.52
CA LYS A 345 -29.75 13.55 -5.57
C LYS A 345 -28.70 12.73 -4.81
N LYS A 346 -29.09 12.05 -3.73
CA LYS A 346 -28.23 11.13 -2.96
C LYS A 346 -28.14 9.74 -3.61
N GLU A 347 -29.25 9.23 -4.14
CA GLU A 347 -29.33 7.91 -4.75
C GLU A 347 -28.50 7.83 -6.04
N LEU A 348 -28.58 8.85 -6.91
CA LEU A 348 -27.96 8.83 -8.23
C LEU A 348 -26.44 8.59 -8.19
N PRO A 349 -25.63 9.32 -7.41
CA PRO A 349 -24.21 9.04 -7.28
C PRO A 349 -23.93 7.66 -6.68
N SER A 350 -24.75 7.22 -5.72
CA SER A 350 -24.60 5.90 -5.09
C SER A 350 -24.82 4.77 -6.10
N LYS A 351 -25.94 4.79 -6.84
CA LYS A 351 -26.26 3.81 -7.88
C LYS A 351 -25.22 3.83 -9.00
N ARG A 352 -24.81 5.02 -9.45
CA ARG A 352 -23.72 5.19 -10.43
C ARG A 352 -22.44 4.49 -9.96
N ASN A 353 -22.00 4.79 -8.74
CA ASN A 353 -20.76 4.23 -8.19
C ASN A 353 -20.84 2.70 -8.02
N THR A 354 -21.98 2.17 -7.58
CA THR A 354 -22.19 0.72 -7.48
C THR A 354 -22.13 0.05 -8.86
N LEU A 355 -22.84 0.61 -9.84
CA LEU A 355 -22.84 0.07 -11.20
C LEU A 355 -21.45 0.14 -11.85
N THR A 356 -20.74 1.27 -11.70
CA THR A 356 -19.36 1.41 -12.17
C THR A 356 -18.47 0.33 -11.55
N ARG A 357 -18.57 0.07 -10.24
CA ARG A 357 -17.77 -0.98 -9.58
C ARG A 357 -18.08 -2.36 -10.11
N GLN A 358 -19.36 -2.67 -10.35
CA GLN A 358 -19.80 -3.97 -10.87
C GLN A 358 -19.31 -4.20 -12.29
N LEU A 359 -19.55 -3.24 -13.19
CA LEU A 359 -19.14 -3.36 -14.60
C LEU A 359 -17.62 -3.35 -14.75
N HIS A 360 -16.92 -2.51 -13.98
CA HIS A 360 -15.45 -2.50 -14.01
C HIS A 360 -14.85 -3.78 -13.44
N LYS A 361 -15.45 -4.35 -12.39
CA LYS A 361 -15.03 -5.66 -11.88
C LYS A 361 -15.24 -6.74 -12.95
N LYS A 362 -16.42 -6.77 -13.58
CA LYS A 362 -16.73 -7.71 -14.65
C LYS A 362 -15.73 -7.60 -15.81
N GLU A 363 -15.48 -6.38 -16.30
CA GLU A 363 -14.50 -6.13 -17.38
C GLU A 363 -13.11 -6.70 -17.05
N ARG A 364 -12.64 -6.51 -15.81
CA ARG A 364 -11.36 -7.09 -15.36
C ARG A 364 -11.41 -8.62 -15.23
N ASP A 365 -12.48 -9.16 -14.65
CA ASP A 365 -12.63 -10.61 -14.48
C ASP A 365 -12.71 -11.30 -15.87
N ASP A 366 -13.44 -10.72 -16.82
CA ASP A 366 -13.56 -11.19 -18.20
C ASP A 366 -12.20 -11.12 -18.93
N PHE A 367 -11.42 -10.05 -18.73
CA PHE A 367 -10.08 -9.93 -19.32
C PHE A 367 -9.17 -11.10 -18.91
N PHE A 368 -9.01 -11.35 -17.60
CA PHE A 368 -8.12 -12.41 -17.13
C PHE A 368 -8.64 -13.81 -17.45
N LEU A 369 -9.95 -13.97 -17.65
CA LEU A 369 -10.54 -15.23 -18.08
C LEU A 369 -10.21 -15.56 -19.55
N ASN A 370 -10.21 -14.55 -20.43
CA ASN A 370 -10.15 -14.77 -21.88
C ASN A 370 -8.76 -14.55 -22.49
N ILE A 371 -7.93 -13.67 -21.91
CA ILE A 371 -6.67 -13.25 -22.54
C ILE A 371 -5.73 -14.41 -22.86
N GLY A 372 -5.71 -15.46 -22.03
CA GLY A 372 -4.86 -16.63 -22.29
C GLY A 372 -5.25 -17.38 -23.57
N ALA A 373 -6.55 -17.51 -23.86
CA ALA A 373 -7.02 -18.12 -25.10
C ALA A 373 -6.74 -17.21 -26.30
N GLU A 374 -6.97 -15.90 -26.15
CA GLU A 374 -6.70 -14.92 -27.21
C GLU A 374 -5.22 -14.87 -27.61
N GLU A 375 -4.28 -14.94 -26.66
CA GLU A 375 -2.84 -14.99 -26.95
C GLU A 375 -2.42 -16.31 -27.62
N VAL A 376 -3.02 -17.44 -27.23
CA VAL A 376 -2.77 -18.73 -27.89
C VAL A 376 -3.25 -18.68 -29.35
N ASP A 377 -4.43 -18.12 -29.61
CA ASP A 377 -4.95 -17.99 -30.97
C ASP A 377 -4.06 -17.09 -31.84
N LYS A 378 -3.56 -15.97 -31.29
CA LYS A 378 -2.59 -15.10 -31.99
C LYS A 378 -1.30 -15.85 -32.32
N GLU A 379 -0.78 -16.62 -31.37
CA GLU A 379 0.45 -17.39 -31.57
C GLU A 379 0.26 -18.48 -32.63
N ILE A 380 -0.89 -19.16 -32.65
CA ILE A 380 -1.24 -20.11 -33.71
C ILE A 380 -1.26 -19.42 -35.08
N LEU A 381 -1.89 -18.24 -35.19
CA LEU A 381 -1.95 -17.50 -36.44
C LEU A 381 -0.56 -17.07 -36.92
N ARG A 382 0.31 -16.60 -36.01
CA ARG A 382 1.71 -16.26 -36.29
C ARG A 382 2.47 -17.47 -36.87
N LEU A 383 2.35 -18.63 -36.22
CA LEU A 383 2.98 -19.88 -36.66
C LEU A 383 2.46 -20.33 -38.03
N LEU A 384 1.16 -20.22 -38.28
CA LEU A 384 0.56 -20.57 -39.58
C LEU A 384 0.97 -19.61 -40.70
N ALA A 385 1.20 -18.34 -40.39
CA ALA A 385 1.72 -17.36 -41.32
C ALA A 385 3.22 -17.56 -41.65
N GLY A 386 3.92 -18.42 -40.90
CA GLY A 386 5.36 -18.62 -41.04
C GLY A 386 6.17 -17.41 -40.58
N GLU A 387 5.58 -16.54 -39.76
CA GLU A 387 6.25 -15.37 -39.20
C GLU A 387 7.28 -15.84 -38.16
N GLU A 388 8.50 -15.30 -38.24
CA GLU A 388 9.51 -15.56 -37.22
C GLU A 388 9.09 -14.95 -35.88
N TYR A 389 9.55 -15.56 -34.79
CA TYR A 389 9.28 -15.02 -33.46
C TYR A 389 10.22 -13.84 -33.24
N ASP A 390 9.66 -12.64 -33.13
CA ASP A 390 10.44 -11.46 -32.83
C ASP A 390 10.78 -11.41 -31.33
N ASP A 391 11.95 -11.94 -30.99
CA ASP A 391 12.52 -11.90 -29.64
C ASP A 391 13.03 -10.49 -29.26
N SER A 392 12.99 -9.53 -30.20
CA SER A 392 13.34 -8.13 -29.98
C SER A 392 12.18 -7.27 -29.50
N HIS A 393 11.00 -7.85 -29.31
CA HIS A 393 9.88 -7.18 -28.65
C HIS A 393 10.26 -6.82 -27.21
N VAL A 394 10.85 -5.63 -27.06
CA VAL A 394 10.70 -4.81 -25.88
C VAL A 394 9.21 -4.79 -25.59
N ASP A 395 8.83 -5.07 -24.35
CA ASP A 395 7.44 -5.04 -23.91
C ASP A 395 6.81 -3.68 -24.29
N GLU A 396 6.23 -3.57 -25.49
CA GLU A 396 5.60 -2.35 -26.03
C GLU A 396 4.41 -1.91 -25.16
N SER A 397 4.05 -2.76 -24.19
CA SER A 397 3.03 -2.54 -23.19
C SER A 397 3.55 -1.89 -21.88
N GLU A 398 4.85 -1.65 -21.69
CA GLU A 398 5.31 -0.81 -20.59
C GLU A 398 4.82 0.63 -20.81
N GLU A 399 3.71 0.97 -20.17
CA GLU A 399 3.13 2.32 -20.20
C GLU A 399 4.24 3.38 -20.00
N PRO A 400 4.23 4.47 -20.79
CA PRO A 400 5.22 5.52 -20.64
C PRO A 400 5.19 6.07 -19.22
N VAL A 401 6.37 6.24 -18.62
CA VAL A 401 6.51 6.79 -17.27
C VAL A 401 5.75 8.11 -17.19
N PRO A 402 4.76 8.26 -16.29
CA PRO A 402 4.00 9.49 -16.18
C PRO A 402 4.92 10.68 -15.93
N LYS A 403 4.58 11.84 -16.48
CA LYS A 403 5.31 13.07 -16.18
C LYS A 403 5.20 13.38 -14.69
N HIS A 404 6.29 13.20 -13.95
CA HIS A 404 6.39 13.61 -12.55
C HIS A 404 6.66 15.12 -12.46
N PHE A 405 5.99 15.78 -11.52
CA PHE A 405 6.09 17.22 -11.34
C PHE A 405 7.22 17.58 -10.37
N SER A 406 7.44 16.79 -9.33
CA SER A 406 8.49 17.04 -8.35
C SER A 406 9.88 16.59 -8.85
N SER A 407 10.90 17.40 -8.59
CA SER A 407 12.29 17.08 -8.95
C SER A 407 12.85 15.99 -8.05
N GLU A 408 12.39 15.97 -6.80
CA GLU A 408 12.68 15.02 -5.73
C GLU A 408 12.27 13.61 -6.18
N ARG A 409 11.05 13.46 -6.69
CA ARG A 409 10.56 12.15 -7.15
C ARG A 409 11.37 11.62 -8.34
N LYS A 410 11.81 12.50 -9.26
CA LYS A 410 12.68 12.11 -10.38
C LYS A 410 14.04 11.62 -9.90
N ARG A 411 14.69 12.37 -8.99
CA ARG A 411 15.96 11.96 -8.36
C ARG A 411 15.83 10.66 -7.57
N LEU A 412 14.71 10.45 -6.88
CA LEU A 412 14.42 9.19 -6.20
C LEU A 412 14.30 8.03 -7.19
N ILE A 413 13.57 8.20 -8.30
CA ILE A 413 13.43 7.14 -9.32
C ILE A 413 14.80 6.78 -9.91
N ASP A 414 15.61 7.77 -10.24
CA ASP A 414 16.97 7.55 -10.75
C ASP A 414 17.85 6.84 -9.69
N SER A 415 17.79 7.27 -8.43
CA SER A 415 18.52 6.61 -7.34
C SER A 415 18.04 5.18 -7.05
N PHE A 416 16.78 4.86 -7.36
CA PHE A 416 16.15 3.56 -7.09
C PHE A 416 16.27 2.56 -8.25
N TYR A 417 16.30 3.05 -9.49
CA TYR A 417 16.18 2.23 -10.69
C TYR A 417 17.09 2.66 -11.85
N GLY A 418 17.87 3.74 -11.69
CA GLY A 418 18.84 4.18 -12.68
C GLY A 418 20.07 3.27 -12.74
N PRO A 419 21.00 3.54 -13.66
CA PRO A 419 22.18 2.69 -13.92
C PRO A 419 23.03 2.43 -12.66
N GLU A 420 23.13 3.46 -11.80
CA GLU A 420 23.91 3.38 -10.56
C GLU A 420 23.11 2.83 -9.37
N SER A 421 21.85 2.43 -9.53
CA SER A 421 20.97 2.08 -8.40
C SER A 421 21.47 0.90 -7.54
N GLU A 422 22.34 0.05 -8.10
CA GLU A 422 22.91 -1.13 -7.44
C GLU A 422 24.38 -0.99 -7.05
N THR A 423 25.02 0.15 -7.31
CA THR A 423 26.46 0.32 -7.05
C THR A 423 26.77 0.21 -5.56
N PHE A 424 27.73 -0.64 -5.19
CA PHE A 424 28.13 -0.86 -3.80
C PHE A 424 29.37 -0.01 -3.39
N ASP A 425 29.82 0.89 -4.26
CA ASP A 425 30.96 1.77 -3.96
C ASP A 425 30.68 2.64 -2.73
N GLY A 426 31.60 2.62 -1.77
CA GLY A 426 31.37 3.21 -0.44
C GLY A 426 31.19 4.73 -0.42
N GLU A 427 31.73 5.46 -1.38
CA GLU A 427 31.55 6.91 -1.49
C GLU A 427 30.27 7.25 -2.27
N GLN A 428 30.08 6.61 -3.43
CA GLN A 428 28.89 6.82 -4.25
C GLN A 428 27.62 6.38 -3.54
N LEU A 429 27.63 5.22 -2.87
CA LEU A 429 26.51 4.73 -2.06
C LEU A 429 26.18 5.72 -0.96
N ARG A 430 27.17 6.29 -0.27
CA ARG A 430 26.94 7.30 0.77
C ARG A 430 26.31 8.57 0.22
N LYS A 431 26.79 9.07 -0.93
CA LYS A 431 26.20 10.22 -1.62
C LYS A 431 24.73 9.96 -1.97
N ARG A 432 24.42 8.77 -2.51
CA ARG A 432 23.03 8.38 -2.82
C ARG A 432 22.18 8.21 -1.57
N GLN A 433 22.70 7.61 -0.49
CA GLN A 433 21.99 7.47 0.78
C GLN A 433 21.55 8.83 1.33
N ILE A 434 22.45 9.82 1.28
CA ILE A 434 22.17 11.20 1.68
C ILE A 434 21.11 11.80 0.77
N GLN A 435 21.31 11.77 -0.55
CA GLN A 435 20.38 12.32 -1.54
C GLN A 435 18.98 11.73 -1.41
N VAL A 436 18.86 10.40 -1.34
CA VAL A 436 17.58 9.71 -1.17
C VAL A 436 16.91 10.11 0.13
N THR A 437 17.66 10.20 1.22
CA THR A 437 17.08 10.59 2.52
C THR A 437 16.54 12.02 2.47
N GLU A 438 17.31 12.95 1.91
CA GLU A 438 16.91 14.35 1.72
C GLU A 438 15.70 14.48 0.80
N ASP A 439 15.68 13.77 -0.32
CA ASP A 439 14.55 13.77 -1.25
C ASP A 439 13.29 13.14 -0.66
N LEU A 440 13.41 12.07 0.14
CA LEU A 440 12.27 11.49 0.87
C LEU A 440 11.70 12.49 1.89
N ILE A 441 12.55 13.23 2.60
CA ILE A 441 12.14 14.28 3.54
C ILE A 441 11.42 15.42 2.80
N ALA A 442 12.02 15.91 1.72
CA ALA A 442 11.46 16.98 0.90
C ALA A 442 10.11 16.55 0.30
N LEU A 443 10.04 15.35 -0.29
CA LEU A 443 8.83 14.78 -0.87
C LEU A 443 7.69 14.69 0.16
N CYS A 444 7.97 14.38 1.43
CA CYS A 444 6.94 14.38 2.48
C CYS A 444 6.22 15.74 2.65
N ARG A 445 6.80 16.85 2.18
CA ARG A 445 6.22 18.19 2.27
C ARG A 445 5.57 18.65 0.97
N LEU A 446 5.68 17.87 -0.10
CA LEU A 446 5.18 18.24 -1.42
C LEU A 446 3.79 17.63 -1.68
N SER A 447 3.00 18.37 -2.46
CA SER A 447 1.78 17.87 -3.09
C SER A 447 1.96 17.89 -4.60
N GLU A 448 1.68 16.77 -5.25
CA GLU A 448 1.57 16.72 -6.71
C GLU A 448 0.10 16.97 -7.10
N PRO A 449 -0.15 17.74 -8.17
CA PRO A 449 -1.51 17.92 -8.66
C PRO A 449 -2.10 16.57 -9.07
N SER A 450 -3.36 16.35 -8.71
CA SER A 450 -4.05 15.10 -9.03
C SER A 450 -4.06 14.87 -10.54
N GLN A 451 -3.41 13.79 -10.97
CA GLN A 451 -3.52 13.29 -12.35
C GLN A 451 -4.74 12.35 -12.53
N ARG A 452 -5.67 12.31 -11.55
CA ARG A 452 -6.94 11.58 -11.68
C ARG A 452 -7.84 12.28 -12.70
N GLY A 453 -7.72 11.85 -13.96
CA GLY A 453 -8.51 12.38 -15.09
C GLY A 453 -7.75 12.46 -16.41
N LYS A 454 -6.41 12.49 -16.37
CA LYS A 454 -5.55 12.49 -17.56
C LYS A 454 -4.75 11.19 -17.59
N ARG A 455 -5.27 10.17 -18.26
CA ARG A 455 -4.39 9.14 -18.84
C ARG A 455 -4.60 9.32 -20.34
N PHE A 456 -3.60 9.92 -20.97
CA PHE A 456 -3.44 10.05 -22.42
C PHE A 456 -4.58 10.81 -23.14
N ASN A 457 -4.32 12.09 -23.39
CA ASN A 457 -4.52 12.58 -24.76
C ASN A 457 -3.36 12.06 -25.58
#